data_AF-A0A553CNE2-F1
#
_entry.id   AF-A0A553CNE2-F1
#
_cell.length_a   1.000
_cell.length_b   1.000
_cell.length_c   1.000
_cell.angle_alpha   90.00
_cell.angle_beta   90.00
_cell.angle_gamma   90.00
#
_symmetry.space_group_name_H-M   'P 1'
#
loop_
_entity.id
_entity.type
_entity.pdbx_description
1 polymer ?
#
loop_
_entity_poly.entity_id
_entity_poly.type
_entity_poly.pdbx_seq_one_letter_code
_entity_poly.pdbx_strand_id
1 'polypeptide(L)'
;MMNGEGGVCSDISQIFSNFCVINDLKVKEWGLKSLSCDSQVSGGHSFNEVYCNEFQKWIMIDAAKSIFLYYSKKKLPLSTLEYIQLKEENKEIVIASIFTNKALNDANSNQIYLLSNSSPFVITNYDNKMYDYLFDKLDFFPESILHGILILIGKGYKFEFPKKN
;
A
#
# COMPACT_ATOMS: atom_id res chain seq x y z
N MET A 1 6.33 13.88 -10.81
CA MET A 1 7.08 12.61 -10.90
C MET A 1 7.87 12.37 -12.19
N MET A 2 7.28 12.36 -13.40
CA MET A 2 8.06 12.22 -14.68
C MET A 2 8.90 13.47 -15.03
N ASN A 3 8.51 14.64 -14.52
CA ASN A 3 9.26 15.91 -14.64
C ASN A 3 10.15 16.21 -13.41
N GLY A 4 10.42 15.22 -12.54
CA GLY A 4 11.33 15.38 -11.40
C GLY A 4 10.76 16.08 -10.16
N GLU A 5 9.49 16.51 -10.17
CA GLU A 5 8.87 17.22 -9.03
C GLU A 5 8.50 16.32 -7.81
N GLY A 6 9.04 15.11 -7.73
CA GLY A 6 8.68 14.14 -6.70
C GLY A 6 7.24 13.62 -6.82
N GLY A 7 6.86 12.76 -5.87
CA GLY A 7 5.54 12.19 -5.67
C GLY A 7 5.43 11.68 -4.23
N VAL A 8 4.22 11.61 -3.68
CA VAL A 8 3.97 11.07 -2.34
C VAL A 8 3.87 9.55 -2.37
N CYS A 9 3.78 8.90 -1.20
CA CYS A 9 3.71 7.43 -1.12
C CYS A 9 2.60 6.80 -1.96
N SER A 10 1.43 7.46 -2.09
CA SER A 10 0.33 6.98 -2.94
C SER A 10 0.69 7.00 -4.43
N ASP A 11 1.39 8.03 -4.91
CA ASP A 11 1.80 8.09 -6.33
C ASP A 11 2.72 6.92 -6.69
N ILE A 12 3.67 6.62 -5.80
CA ILE A 12 4.59 5.50 -5.98
C ILE A 12 3.85 4.17 -5.94
N SER A 13 2.92 4.00 -4.98
CA SER A 13 2.11 2.80 -4.84
C SER A 13 1.24 2.53 -6.07
N GLN A 14 0.64 3.58 -6.64
CA GLN A 14 -0.18 3.47 -7.86
C GLN A 14 0.65 3.16 -9.09
N ILE A 15 1.80 3.81 -9.26
CA ILE A 15 2.72 3.54 -10.37
C ILE A 15 3.27 2.11 -10.27
N PHE A 16 3.63 1.66 -9.07
CA PHE A 16 4.06 0.28 -8.86
C PHE A 16 2.93 -0.71 -9.16
N SER A 17 1.69 -0.39 -8.80
CA SER A 17 0.53 -1.23 -9.16
C SER A 17 0.37 -1.36 -10.67
N ASN A 18 0.47 -0.25 -11.41
CA ASN A 18 0.45 -0.26 -12.87
C ASN A 18 1.60 -1.10 -13.44
N PHE A 19 2.82 -0.93 -12.91
CA PHE A 19 3.97 -1.76 -13.28
C PHE A 19 3.70 -3.26 -13.07
N CYS A 20 3.07 -3.66 -11.97
CA CYS A 20 2.68 -5.04 -11.75
C CYS A 20 1.64 -5.52 -12.78
N VAL A 21 0.58 -4.73 -13.00
CA VAL A 21 -0.52 -5.08 -13.93
C VAL A 21 -0.02 -5.28 -15.37
N ILE A 22 0.85 -4.41 -15.88
CA ILE A 22 1.39 -4.55 -17.25
C ILE A 22 2.32 -5.77 -17.41
N ASN A 23 2.81 -6.33 -16.31
CA ASN A 23 3.66 -7.52 -16.29
C ASN A 23 2.90 -8.78 -15.82
N ASP A 24 1.55 -8.75 -15.86
CA ASP A 24 0.68 -9.85 -15.41
C ASP A 24 0.92 -10.30 -13.96
N LEU A 25 1.42 -9.41 -13.11
CA LEU A 25 1.61 -9.65 -11.67
C LEU A 25 0.37 -9.22 -10.90
N LYS A 26 -0.16 -10.12 -10.07
CA LYS A 26 -1.27 -9.78 -9.17
C LYS A 26 -0.76 -8.88 -8.05
N VAL A 27 -1.40 -7.73 -7.88
CA VAL A 27 -1.03 -6.70 -6.91
C VAL A 27 -2.28 -6.20 -6.17
N LYS A 28 -2.09 -5.78 -4.93
CA LYS A 28 -3.04 -4.99 -4.15
C LYS A 28 -2.34 -3.74 -3.67
N GLU A 29 -3.10 -2.65 -3.59
CA GLU A 29 -2.69 -1.45 -2.91
C GLU A 29 -3.27 -1.44 -1.48
N TRP A 30 -2.43 -1.07 -0.52
CA TRP A 30 -2.77 -0.98 0.88
C TRP A 30 -2.44 0.41 1.42
N GLY A 31 -3.25 0.89 2.35
CA GLY A 31 -2.97 2.06 3.16
C GLY A 31 -2.79 1.69 4.63
N LEU A 32 -2.00 2.49 5.35
CA LEU A 32 -1.91 2.51 6.80
C LEU A 32 -2.57 3.79 7.30
N LYS A 33 -3.61 3.66 8.12
CA LYS A 33 -4.17 4.79 8.87
C LYS A 33 -3.46 4.88 10.22
N SER A 34 -2.73 5.97 10.46
CA SER A 34 -2.24 6.29 11.81
C SER A 34 -3.43 6.56 12.73
N LEU A 35 -3.48 5.86 13.86
CA LEU A 35 -4.46 6.09 14.93
C LEU A 35 -3.89 7.01 16.03
N SER A 36 -2.66 7.49 15.85
CA SER A 36 -2.04 8.44 16.77
C SER A 36 -2.59 9.85 16.56
N CYS A 37 -2.82 10.55 17.67
CA CYS A 37 -3.13 11.99 17.67
C CYS A 37 -1.87 12.87 17.65
N ASP A 38 -0.68 12.27 17.63
CA ASP A 38 0.60 12.98 17.55
C ASP A 38 0.81 13.54 16.14
N SER A 39 0.92 14.86 16.02
CA SER A 39 1.14 15.57 14.76
C SER A 39 2.51 15.31 14.12
N GLN A 40 3.47 14.75 14.86
CA GLN A 40 4.75 14.31 14.29
C GLN A 40 4.65 12.93 13.61
N VAL A 41 3.61 12.15 13.95
CA VAL A 41 3.30 10.82 13.38
C VAL A 41 1.97 10.85 12.62
N SER A 42 1.43 12.06 12.38
CA SER A 42 0.19 12.24 11.65
C SER A 42 0.47 12.16 10.16
N GLY A 43 0.18 10.99 9.60
CA GLY A 43 0.28 10.73 8.18
C GLY A 43 -0.21 9.31 7.89
N GLY A 44 -0.98 9.14 6.82
CA GLY A 44 -1.19 7.81 6.26
C GLY A 44 0.06 7.38 5.49
N HIS A 45 0.20 6.08 5.25
CA HIS A 45 1.24 5.56 4.35
C HIS A 45 0.62 4.58 3.37
N SER A 46 1.09 4.57 2.12
CA SER A 46 0.59 3.66 1.09
C SER A 46 1.71 2.73 0.64
N PHE A 47 1.37 1.46 0.43
CA PHE A 47 2.29 0.41 0.04
C PHE A 47 1.54 -0.68 -0.73
N ASN A 48 2.24 -1.70 -1.20
CA ASN A 48 1.65 -2.74 -2.05
C ASN A 48 1.82 -4.14 -1.45
N GLU A 49 1.03 -5.06 -2.00
CA GLU A 49 1.17 -6.48 -1.75
C GLU A 49 1.12 -7.21 -3.09
N VAL A 50 2.13 -8.03 -3.40
CA VAL A 50 2.26 -8.72 -4.68
C VAL A 50 2.19 -10.22 -4.46
N TYR A 51 1.48 -10.94 -5.33
CA TYR A 51 1.45 -12.40 -5.28
C TYR A 51 2.73 -12.95 -5.91
N CYS A 52 3.52 -13.68 -5.12
CA CYS A 52 4.74 -14.33 -5.57
C CYS A 52 4.50 -15.82 -5.78
N ASN A 53 4.72 -16.27 -7.02
CA ASN A 53 4.49 -17.65 -7.42
C ASN A 53 5.50 -18.61 -6.77
N GLU A 54 6.74 -18.19 -6.56
CA GLU A 54 7.80 -19.00 -5.95
C GLU A 54 7.45 -19.39 -4.51
N PHE A 55 6.84 -18.46 -3.77
CA PHE A 55 6.40 -18.71 -2.40
C PHE A 55 4.91 -19.12 -2.31
N GLN A 56 4.18 -19.12 -3.43
CA GLN A 56 2.73 -19.35 -3.50
C GLN A 56 1.93 -18.49 -2.50
N LYS A 57 2.37 -17.25 -2.26
CA LYS A 57 1.78 -16.35 -1.25
C LYS A 57 1.86 -14.89 -1.66
N TRP A 58 1.04 -14.09 -1.00
CA TRP A 58 1.15 -12.64 -1.02
C TRP A 58 2.35 -12.16 -0.20
N ILE A 59 3.02 -11.13 -0.71
CA ILE A 59 4.19 -10.51 -0.09
C ILE A 59 3.99 -9.00 -0.06
N MET A 60 4.07 -8.45 1.14
CA MET A 60 4.07 -7.02 1.40
C MET A 60 5.38 -6.40 0.92
N ILE A 61 5.25 -5.32 0.17
CA ILE A 61 6.37 -4.56 -0.39
C ILE A 61 6.04 -3.06 -0.34
N ASP A 62 7.02 -2.27 0.05
CA ASP A 62 6.93 -0.82 -0.01
C ASP A 62 7.97 -0.31 -0.99
N ALA A 63 7.51 0.00 -2.20
CA ALA A 63 8.36 0.52 -3.26
C ALA A 63 8.88 1.94 -2.96
N ALA A 64 8.10 2.76 -2.24
CA ALA A 64 8.50 4.13 -1.89
C ALA A 64 9.67 4.15 -0.91
N LYS A 65 9.75 3.15 -0.02
CA LYS A 65 10.87 2.96 0.90
C LYS A 65 11.90 1.93 0.43
N SER A 66 11.61 1.22 -0.66
CA SER A 66 12.43 0.12 -1.19
C SER A 66 12.67 -0.99 -0.16
N ILE A 67 11.61 -1.43 0.53
CA ILE A 67 11.68 -2.43 1.62
C ILE A 67 10.67 -3.56 1.49
N PHE A 68 10.96 -4.65 2.20
CA PHE A 68 10.03 -5.72 2.56
C PHE A 68 10.17 -6.07 4.05
N LEU A 69 9.16 -6.72 4.61
CA LEU A 69 9.13 -7.13 6.02
C LEU A 69 9.24 -8.65 6.11
N TYR A 70 9.96 -9.17 7.10
CA TYR A 70 10.10 -10.61 7.34
C TYR A 70 9.93 -10.96 8.82
N TYR A 71 9.51 -12.20 9.09
CA TYR A 71 9.53 -12.74 10.44
C TYR A 71 10.96 -13.17 10.81
N SER A 72 11.48 -12.68 11.95
CA SER A 72 12.88 -12.91 12.35
C SER A 72 13.28 -14.38 12.39
N LYS A 73 12.36 -15.28 12.79
CA LYS A 73 12.63 -16.72 12.91
C LYS A 73 12.58 -17.52 11.61
N LYS A 74 11.77 -17.11 10.63
CA LYS A 74 11.52 -17.92 9.42
C LYS A 74 12.25 -17.40 8.17
N LYS A 75 12.82 -16.20 8.21
CA LYS A 75 13.44 -15.53 7.04
C LYS A 75 12.53 -15.52 5.79
N LEU A 76 11.22 -15.57 6.00
CA LEU A 76 10.24 -15.50 4.93
C LEU A 76 9.62 -14.11 4.92
N PRO A 77 9.44 -13.51 3.74
CA PRO A 77 8.75 -12.23 3.61
C PRO A 77 7.30 -12.39 4.05
N LEU A 78 6.75 -11.35 4.67
CA LEU A 78 5.41 -11.31 5.21
C LEU A 78 4.42 -10.82 4.16
N SER A 79 3.21 -11.37 4.17
CA SER A 79 2.01 -10.72 3.68
C SER A 79 1.55 -9.64 4.66
N THR A 80 0.64 -8.77 4.23
CA THR A 80 0.11 -7.72 5.10
C THR A 80 -0.66 -8.31 6.29
N LEU A 81 -1.41 -9.39 6.08
CA LEU A 81 -2.15 -10.06 7.15
C LEU A 81 -1.22 -10.71 8.18
N GLU A 82 -0.15 -11.38 7.72
CA GLU A 82 0.86 -11.94 8.65
C GLU A 82 1.57 -10.83 9.43
N TYR A 83 1.88 -9.69 8.79
CA TYR A 83 2.42 -8.52 9.48
C TYR A 83 1.48 -8.02 10.59
N ILE A 84 0.18 -7.88 10.30
CA ILE A 84 -0.83 -7.46 11.31
C ILE A 84 -0.83 -8.43 12.48
N GLN A 85 -0.94 -9.72 12.20
CA GLN A 85 -1.00 -10.76 13.24
C GLN A 85 0.27 -10.74 14.11
N LEU A 86 1.46 -10.70 13.50
CA LEU A 86 2.72 -10.68 14.24
C LEU A 86 2.88 -9.43 15.09
N LYS A 87 2.39 -8.28 14.61
CA LYS A 87 2.39 -7.02 15.36
C LYS A 87 1.45 -7.10 16.57
N GLU A 88 0.25 -7.65 16.41
CA GLU A 88 -0.70 -7.87 17.52
C GLU A 88 -0.14 -8.85 18.57
N GLU A 89 0.59 -9.88 18.13
CA GLU A 89 1.24 -10.85 19.01
C GLU A 89 2.57 -10.35 19.63
N ASN A 90 2.97 -9.10 19.38
CA ASN A 90 4.27 -8.52 19.78
C ASN A 90 5.46 -9.41 19.37
N LYS A 91 5.40 -10.02 18.19
CA LYS A 91 6.50 -10.79 17.62
C LYS A 91 7.49 -9.88 16.91
N GLU A 92 8.74 -10.30 16.90
CA GLU A 92 9.82 -9.56 16.24
C GLU A 92 9.68 -9.63 14.71
N ILE A 93 9.46 -8.45 14.12
CA ILE A 93 9.40 -8.22 12.69
C ILE A 93 10.64 -7.43 12.30
N VAL A 94 11.26 -7.79 11.18
CA VAL A 94 12.45 -7.10 10.69
C VAL A 94 12.18 -6.52 9.31
N ILE A 95 12.68 -5.30 9.09
CA ILE A 95 12.59 -4.58 7.83
C ILE A 95 13.90 -4.79 7.06
N ALA A 96 13.83 -5.21 5.80
CA ALA A 96 14.99 -5.35 4.93
C ALA A 96 14.87 -4.53 3.65
N SER A 97 16.03 -4.11 3.15
CA SER A 97 16.17 -3.45 1.85
C SER A 97 15.97 -4.43 0.70
N ILE A 98 15.24 -4.00 -0.33
CA ILE A 98 15.14 -4.72 -1.61
C ILE A 98 16.52 -4.90 -2.27
N PHE A 99 17.37 -3.86 -2.25
CA PHE A 99 18.62 -3.87 -3.00
C PHE A 99 19.69 -4.78 -2.41
N THR A 100 19.75 -4.88 -1.08
CA THR A 100 20.86 -5.54 -0.39
C THR A 100 20.43 -6.78 0.39
N ASN A 101 19.12 -7.04 0.51
CA ASN A 101 18.55 -8.09 1.35
C ASN A 101 19.14 -8.11 2.77
N LYS A 102 19.47 -6.91 3.27
CA LYS A 102 20.02 -6.67 4.60
C LYS A 102 19.00 -5.95 5.44
N ALA A 103 19.01 -6.25 6.74
CA ALA A 103 18.24 -5.52 7.73
C ALA A 103 18.57 -4.02 7.61
N LEU A 104 17.52 -3.21 7.51
CA LEU A 104 17.63 -1.75 7.54
C LEU A 104 17.24 -1.28 8.92
N ASN A 105 18.08 -0.44 9.51
CA ASN A 105 17.71 0.34 10.68
C ASN A 105 17.36 1.77 10.22
N ASP A 106 16.20 1.89 9.57
CA ASP A 106 15.66 3.19 9.14
C ASP A 106 14.62 3.66 10.16
N ALA A 107 14.90 4.79 10.82
CA ALA A 107 14.04 5.33 11.87
C ALA A 107 12.62 5.63 11.37
N ASN A 108 12.49 6.08 10.12
CA ASN A 108 11.19 6.42 9.54
C ASN A 108 10.34 5.16 9.26
N SER A 109 10.92 4.15 8.62
CA SER A 109 10.25 2.86 8.37
C SER A 109 9.90 2.14 9.66
N ASN A 110 10.77 2.18 10.67
CA ASN A 110 10.48 1.65 12.00
C ASN A 110 9.30 2.38 12.65
N GLN A 111 9.26 3.70 12.53
CA GLN A 111 8.14 4.50 13.03
C GLN A 111 6.82 4.11 12.34
N ILE A 112 6.83 4.00 11.01
CA ILE A 112 5.63 3.67 10.22
C ILE A 112 5.13 2.25 10.55
N TYR A 113 5.99 1.24 10.50
CA TYR A 113 5.56 -0.15 10.53
C TYR A 113 5.60 -0.77 11.94
N LEU A 114 6.61 -0.46 12.74
CA LEU A 114 6.81 -1.15 14.02
C LEU A 114 6.23 -0.37 15.21
N LEU A 115 6.47 0.94 15.28
CA LEU A 115 6.16 1.74 16.46
C LEU A 115 4.78 2.39 16.40
N SER A 116 4.30 2.78 15.21
CA SER A 116 3.00 3.45 15.11
C SER A 116 1.85 2.51 15.48
N ASN A 117 0.87 3.03 16.21
CA ASN A 117 -0.44 2.40 16.29
C ASN A 117 -1.21 2.72 15.00
N SER A 118 -1.15 1.81 14.03
CA SER A 118 -1.73 1.97 12.71
C SER A 118 -2.62 0.80 12.33
N SER A 119 -3.67 1.11 11.56
CA SER A 119 -4.62 0.12 11.05
C SER A 119 -4.51 0.03 9.53
N PRO A 120 -4.06 -1.11 8.98
CA PRO A 120 -4.01 -1.30 7.54
C PRO A 120 -5.41 -1.46 6.93
N PHE A 121 -5.58 -0.98 5.71
CA PHE A 121 -6.76 -1.21 4.87
C PHE A 121 -6.33 -1.48 3.44
N VAL A 122 -7.08 -2.32 2.73
CA VAL A 122 -6.85 -2.60 1.30
C VAL A 122 -7.77 -1.72 0.47
N ILE A 123 -7.25 -1.20 -0.63
CA ILE A 123 -8.04 -0.48 -1.62
C ILE A 123 -8.59 -1.49 -2.63
N THR A 124 -9.89 -1.46 -2.88
CA THR A 124 -10.58 -2.36 -3.80
C THR A 124 -11.44 -1.57 -4.78
N ASN A 125 -12.08 -2.28 -5.72
CA ASN A 125 -12.97 -1.72 -6.73
C ASN A 125 -12.27 -0.81 -7.76
N TYR A 126 -11.03 -1.13 -8.15
CA TYR A 126 -10.35 -0.48 -9.26
C TYR A 126 -11.10 -0.75 -10.58
N ASP A 127 -11.56 0.31 -11.23
CA ASP A 127 -12.20 0.27 -12.54
C ASP A 127 -11.61 1.38 -13.43
N ASN A 128 -10.31 1.25 -13.75
CA ASN A 128 -9.57 2.27 -14.51
C ASN A 128 -10.27 2.59 -15.84
N LYS A 129 -10.90 1.60 -16.49
CA LYS A 129 -11.66 1.80 -17.73
C LYS A 129 -12.84 2.76 -17.54
N MET A 130 -13.57 2.66 -16.43
CA MET A 130 -14.67 3.58 -16.12
C MET A 130 -14.14 4.97 -15.78
N TYR A 131 -13.03 5.06 -15.04
CA TYR A 131 -12.38 6.34 -14.75
C TYR A 131 -11.94 7.02 -16.05
N ASP A 132 -11.16 6.34 -16.89
CA ASP A 132 -10.71 6.86 -18.19
C ASP A 132 -11.90 7.31 -19.05
N TYR A 133 -12.94 6.48 -19.15
CA TYR A 133 -14.15 6.83 -19.89
C TYR A 133 -14.82 8.12 -19.37
N LEU A 134 -14.98 8.27 -18.05
CA LEU A 134 -15.62 9.46 -17.48
C LEU A 134 -14.74 10.69 -17.64
N PHE A 135 -13.43 10.59 -17.39
CA PHE A 135 -12.50 11.70 -17.53
C PHE A 135 -12.33 12.14 -18.98
N ASP A 136 -12.37 11.23 -19.94
CA ASP A 136 -12.29 11.55 -21.37
C ASP A 136 -13.61 12.13 -21.93
N LYS A 137 -14.77 11.64 -21.46
CA LYS A 137 -16.08 12.07 -22.00
C LYS A 137 -16.68 13.28 -21.31
N LEU A 138 -16.28 13.52 -20.07
CA LEU A 138 -16.82 14.57 -19.21
C LEU A 138 -15.70 15.50 -18.72
N ASP A 139 -14.64 15.68 -19.51
CA ASP A 139 -13.48 16.54 -19.25
C ASP A 139 -13.85 18.01 -18.96
N PHE A 140 -15.03 18.44 -19.40
CA PHE A 140 -15.59 19.77 -19.11
C PHE A 140 -16.07 19.95 -17.65
N PHE A 141 -16.26 18.87 -16.87
CA PHE A 141 -16.55 18.96 -15.45
C PHE A 141 -15.26 18.98 -14.61
N PRO A 142 -15.23 19.70 -13.48
CA PRO A 142 -14.14 19.60 -12.51
C PRO A 142 -13.95 18.15 -12.02
N GLU A 143 -12.70 17.74 -11.79
CA GLU A 143 -12.33 16.38 -11.33
C GLU A 143 -13.09 15.95 -10.07
N SER A 144 -13.32 16.90 -9.14
CA SER A 144 -14.08 16.65 -7.92
C SER A 144 -15.53 16.20 -8.19
N ILE A 145 -16.16 16.72 -9.25
CA ILE A 145 -17.50 16.31 -9.68
C ILE A 145 -17.45 14.91 -10.29
N LEU A 146 -16.45 14.62 -11.13
CA LEU A 146 -16.27 13.31 -11.74
C LEU A 146 -16.08 12.21 -10.69
N HIS A 147 -15.24 12.46 -9.69
CA HIS A 147 -15.08 11.56 -8.54
C HIS A 147 -16.39 11.43 -7.73
N GLY A 148 -17.14 12.52 -7.56
CA GLY A 148 -18.47 12.47 -6.93
C GLY A 148 -19.44 11.55 -7.68
N ILE A 149 -19.49 11.62 -9.01
CA ILE A 149 -20.31 10.75 -9.86
C ILE A 149 -19.90 9.29 -9.68
N LEU A 150 -18.60 8.99 -9.77
CA LEU A 150 -18.04 7.65 -9.56
C LEU A 150 -18.47 7.05 -8.22
N ILE A 151 -18.44 7.84 -7.15
CA ILE A 151 -18.89 7.41 -5.82
C ILE A 151 -20.41 7.11 -5.85
N LEU A 152 -21.22 8.00 -6.41
CA LEU A 152 -22.68 7.87 -6.43
C LEU A 152 -23.15 6.65 -7.24
N ILE A 153 -22.45 6.30 -8.33
CA ILE A 153 -22.76 5.11 -9.12
C ILE A 153 -22.11 3.83 -8.60
N GLY A 154 -21.42 3.88 -7.43
CA GLY A 154 -20.77 2.73 -6.81
C GLY A 154 -19.50 2.25 -7.52
N LYS A 155 -18.93 3.07 -8.41
CA LYS A 155 -17.70 2.80 -9.17
C LYS A 155 -16.45 3.43 -8.58
N GLY A 156 -16.58 4.22 -7.52
CA GLY A 156 -15.44 4.74 -6.77
C GLY A 156 -14.68 3.65 -6.02
N TYR A 157 -13.43 3.95 -5.66
CA TYR A 157 -12.60 3.09 -4.81
C TYR A 157 -13.30 2.75 -3.48
N LYS A 158 -13.05 1.53 -3.00
CA LYS A 158 -13.53 1.06 -1.71
C LYS A 158 -12.33 0.81 -0.79
N PHE A 159 -12.53 1.06 0.50
CA PHE A 159 -11.50 0.90 1.53
C PHE A 159 -11.96 -0.17 2.51
N GLU A 160 -11.29 -1.32 2.52
CA GLU A 160 -11.67 -2.48 3.31
C GLU A 160 -10.65 -2.74 4.41
N PHE A 161 -11.12 -2.83 5.65
CA PHE A 161 -10.28 -3.15 6.79
C PHE A 161 -10.30 -4.66 7.06
N PRO A 162 -9.15 -5.30 7.34
CA PRO A 162 -9.12 -6.70 7.74
C PRO A 162 -10.02 -6.94 8.96
N LYS A 163 -10.92 -7.92 8.84
CA LYS A 163 -11.76 -8.33 9.98
C LYS A 163 -10.89 -9.10 10.97
N LYS A 164 -11.05 -8.81 12.26
CA LYS A 164 -10.55 -9.68 13.32
C LYS A 164 -11.39 -10.96 13.28
N ASN A 165 -10.75 -12.09 13.02
CA ASN A 165 -11.37 -13.40 13.19
C ASN A 165 -11.46 -13.74 14.68
#